data_AF-A0A1Q7LXL5-F1
#
_entry.id   AF-A0A1Q7LXL5-F1
#
_cell.length_a   1.000
_cell.length_b   1.000
_cell.length_c   1.000
_cell.angle_alpha   90.00
_cell.angle_beta   90.00
_cell.angle_gamma   90.00
#
_symmetry.space_group_name_H-M   'P 1'
#
loop_
_entity.id
_entity.type
_entity.pdbx_description
1 polymer ?
#
loop_
_entity_poly.entity_id
_entity_poly.type
_entity_poly.pdbx_seq_one_letter_code
_entity_poly.pdbx_strand_id
1 'polypeptide(L)'
;MRIGMSKEILKELVVSEEDLLAEAVGKAKGLIAIEGKSGNVIVRVPKASLSARGLIGLHLAGRYFSHQLGKSQSPSMSTSELSGFTGVESSTVSARLTELVDAGSVKKVGKSEFAINPYLMNDFLEEVSSVREKPAAPQPATASQEGDSAQGQAPRSSQPEIGKFESVTDAILNLLGSPWGKTPRDWREIQAVLRHNSMLFSDGSVTGTLSLLWKSKRLRRIKEGRSFKYQVA
;
A
#
# COMPACT_ATOMS: atom_id res chain seq x y z
N MET A 1 43.27 15.61 -26.44
CA MET A 1 42.09 15.65 -27.33
C MET A 1 40.86 15.82 -26.44
N ARG A 2 40.37 17.05 -26.25
CA ARG A 2 39.15 17.28 -25.45
C ARG A 2 37.99 16.84 -26.31
N ILE A 3 37.29 15.78 -25.89
CA ILE A 3 36.05 15.38 -26.53
C ILE A 3 35.09 16.56 -26.33
N GLY A 4 34.87 17.32 -27.39
CA GLY A 4 33.72 18.21 -27.48
C GLY A 4 32.49 17.32 -27.58
N MET A 5 32.11 16.66 -26.48
CA MET A 5 30.73 16.26 -26.26
C MET A 5 29.99 17.58 -26.14
N SER A 6 29.52 18.04 -27.29
CA SER A 6 29.14 19.41 -27.52
C SER A 6 27.88 19.67 -26.69
N LYS A 7 27.75 20.88 -26.13
CA LYS A 7 26.64 21.24 -25.22
C LYS A 7 25.25 20.95 -25.82
N GLU A 8 25.19 20.77 -27.13
CA GLU A 8 24.05 20.35 -27.93
C GLU A 8 23.45 19.02 -27.48
N ILE A 9 24.24 17.99 -27.16
CA ILE A 9 23.66 16.71 -26.68
C ILE A 9 23.01 16.85 -25.30
N LEU A 10 23.55 17.73 -24.45
CA LEU A 10 22.97 18.00 -23.13
C LEU A 10 21.64 18.76 -23.23
N LYS A 11 21.34 19.43 -24.36
CA LYS A 11 20.04 20.06 -24.59
C LYS A 11 18.91 19.03 -24.68
N GLU A 12 19.20 17.78 -25.06
CA GLU A 12 18.21 16.69 -25.07
C GLU A 12 17.75 16.30 -23.65
N LEU A 13 18.52 16.63 -22.61
CA LEU A 13 18.15 16.40 -21.21
C LEU A 13 17.29 17.53 -20.62
N VAL A 14 17.06 18.61 -21.37
CA VAL A 14 16.28 19.76 -20.89
C VAL A 14 14.80 19.46 -21.09
N VAL A 15 14.07 19.35 -19.99
CA VAL A 15 12.62 19.14 -19.95
C VAL A 15 11.98 20.33 -19.24
N SER A 16 10.89 20.86 -19.80
CA SER A 16 10.14 21.95 -19.17
C SER A 16 9.11 21.43 -18.16
N GLU A 17 8.59 22.32 -17.30
CA GLU A 17 7.49 21.96 -16.40
C GLU A 17 6.21 21.61 -17.15
N GLU A 18 5.99 22.21 -18.32
CA GLU A 18 4.84 21.92 -19.19
C GLU A 18 4.95 20.50 -19.77
N ASP A 19 6.15 20.06 -20.14
CA ASP A 19 6.39 18.69 -20.62
C ASP A 19 6.08 17.66 -19.52
N LEU A 20 6.57 17.90 -18.30
CA LEU A 20 6.29 17.04 -17.15
C LEU A 20 4.79 16.99 -16.83
N LEU A 21 4.10 18.14 -16.90
CA LEU A 21 2.67 18.23 -16.68
C LEU A 21 1.89 17.47 -17.75
N ALA A 22 2.26 17.60 -19.02
CA ALA A 22 1.62 16.90 -20.12
C ALA A 22 1.74 15.38 -19.97
N GLU A 23 2.93 14.89 -19.61
CA GLU A 23 3.16 13.47 -19.28
C GLU A 23 2.27 13.03 -18.11
N ALA A 24 2.21 13.82 -17.03
CA ALA A 24 1.45 13.49 -15.84
C ALA A 24 -0.06 13.43 -16.12
N VAL A 25 -0.57 14.36 -16.94
CA VAL A 25 -1.96 14.34 -17.41
C VAL A 25 -2.22 13.07 -18.22
N GLY A 26 -1.28 12.65 -19.07
CA GLY A 26 -1.33 11.38 -19.80
C GLY A 26 -1.51 10.19 -18.86
N LYS A 27 -0.61 10.04 -17.87
CA LYS A 27 -0.65 8.96 -16.86
C LYS A 27 -1.90 9.02 -15.98
N ALA A 28 -2.35 10.21 -15.61
CA ALA A 28 -3.47 10.41 -14.67
C ALA A 28 -4.85 10.12 -15.27
N LYS A 29 -5.06 10.24 -16.59
CA LYS A 29 -6.38 10.08 -17.26
C LYS A 29 -7.09 8.76 -16.93
N GLY A 30 -6.33 7.69 -16.74
CA GLY A 30 -6.84 6.36 -16.38
C GLY A 30 -7.02 6.13 -14.88
N LEU A 31 -6.55 7.06 -14.05
CA LEU A 31 -6.50 6.93 -12.59
C LEU A 31 -7.49 7.87 -11.89
N ILE A 32 -7.61 9.10 -12.39
CA ILE A 32 -8.43 10.16 -11.79
C ILE A 32 -9.17 10.99 -12.86
N ALA A 33 -10.16 11.74 -12.40
CA ALA A 33 -10.85 12.80 -13.11
C ALA A 33 -11.10 13.98 -12.17
N ILE A 34 -11.41 15.14 -12.75
CA ILE A 34 -11.79 16.34 -12.02
C ILE A 34 -13.22 16.71 -12.41
N GLU A 35 -14.07 16.84 -11.41
CA GLU A 35 -15.46 17.23 -11.59
C GLU A 35 -15.56 18.69 -12.06
N GLY A 36 -16.40 18.91 -13.07
CA GLY A 36 -16.37 20.14 -13.86
C GLY A 36 -16.66 21.42 -13.08
N LYS A 37 -17.52 21.37 -12.06
CA LYS A 37 -18.07 22.54 -11.36
C LYS A 37 -17.32 22.82 -10.05
N SER A 38 -17.08 21.77 -9.28
CA SER A 38 -16.48 21.83 -7.94
C SER A 38 -14.96 21.71 -7.96
N GLY A 39 -14.38 21.19 -9.04
CA GLY A 39 -12.95 20.85 -9.07
C GLY A 39 -12.61 19.62 -8.20
N ASN A 40 -13.60 18.86 -7.75
CA ASN A 40 -13.40 17.68 -6.91
C ASN A 40 -12.71 16.56 -7.69
N VAL A 41 -11.79 15.87 -7.02
CA VAL A 41 -11.05 14.74 -7.59
C VAL A 41 -11.89 13.48 -7.48
N ILE A 42 -12.13 12.83 -8.62
CA ILE A 42 -12.82 11.55 -8.75
C ILE A 42 -11.79 10.48 -9.07
N VAL A 43 -11.65 9.48 -8.21
CA VAL A 43 -10.78 8.33 -8.48
C VAL A 43 -11.51 7.36 -9.40
N ARG A 44 -10.91 7.05 -10.56
CA ARG A 44 -11.49 6.20 -11.61
C ARG A 44 -11.16 4.72 -11.46
N VAL A 45 -10.30 4.38 -10.51
CA VAL A 45 -9.90 3.01 -10.23
C VAL A 45 -10.68 2.48 -9.02
N PRO A 46 -10.94 1.16 -8.91
CA PRO A 46 -11.56 0.61 -7.72
C PRO A 46 -10.76 0.95 -6.47
N LYS A 47 -11.39 1.55 -5.44
CA LYS A 47 -10.68 1.92 -4.20
C LYS A 47 -9.98 0.73 -3.54
N ALA A 48 -10.54 -0.47 -3.68
CA ALA A 48 -9.95 -1.72 -3.18
C ALA A 48 -8.63 -2.11 -3.86
N SER A 49 -8.35 -1.61 -5.07
CA SER A 49 -7.07 -1.84 -5.76
C SER A 49 -6.00 -0.81 -5.37
N LEU A 50 -6.33 0.18 -4.54
CA LEU A 50 -5.40 1.21 -4.10
C LEU A 50 -5.00 1.00 -2.64
N SER A 51 -3.71 1.17 -2.36
CA SER A 51 -3.26 1.41 -1.01
C SER A 51 -3.75 2.77 -0.52
N ALA A 52 -3.85 2.96 0.80
CA ALA A 52 -4.15 4.28 1.38
C ALA A 52 -3.13 5.35 0.91
N ARG A 53 -1.85 4.96 0.76
CA ARG A 53 -0.79 5.83 0.21
C ARG A 53 -1.12 6.28 -1.22
N GLY A 54 -1.46 5.32 -2.09
CA GLY A 54 -1.83 5.61 -3.48
C GLY A 54 -3.08 6.47 -3.58
N LEU A 55 -4.11 6.18 -2.79
CA LEU A 55 -5.34 6.98 -2.76
C LEU A 55 -5.08 8.43 -2.32
N ILE A 56 -4.31 8.64 -1.27
CA ILE A 56 -3.93 9.97 -0.77
C ILE A 56 -3.12 10.73 -1.83
N GLY A 57 -2.11 10.10 -2.43
CA GLY A 57 -1.29 10.74 -3.44
C GLY A 57 -2.07 11.07 -4.72
N LEU A 58 -3.03 10.24 -5.13
CA LEU A 58 -3.92 10.54 -6.26
C LEU A 58 -4.82 11.76 -5.99
N HIS A 59 -5.30 11.93 -4.76
CA HIS A 59 -6.06 13.13 -4.40
C HIS A 59 -5.18 14.39 -4.42
N LEU A 60 -3.93 14.30 -3.96
CA LEU A 60 -2.97 15.42 -4.05
C LEU A 60 -2.60 15.76 -5.51
N ALA A 61 -2.37 14.76 -6.35
CA ALA A 61 -2.14 14.96 -7.79
C ALA A 61 -3.36 15.61 -8.47
N GLY A 62 -4.56 15.10 -8.18
CA GLY A 62 -5.80 15.67 -8.67
C GLY A 62 -6.03 17.10 -8.19
N ARG A 63 -5.67 17.43 -6.93
CA ARG A 63 -5.76 18.79 -6.40
C ARG A 63 -4.81 19.74 -7.14
N TYR A 64 -3.59 19.31 -7.41
CA TYR A 64 -2.64 20.07 -8.21
C TYR A 64 -3.20 20.37 -9.60
N PHE A 65 -3.71 19.36 -10.32
CA PHE A 65 -4.35 19.57 -11.62
C PHE A 65 -5.59 20.47 -11.55
N SER A 66 -6.42 20.32 -10.51
CA SER A 66 -7.60 21.17 -10.28
C SER A 66 -7.20 22.64 -10.09
N HIS A 67 -6.08 22.89 -9.42
CA HIS A 67 -5.50 24.22 -9.27
C HIS A 67 -4.97 24.75 -10.60
N GLN A 68 -4.26 23.94 -11.39
CA GLN A 68 -3.80 24.35 -12.73
C GLN A 68 -4.97 24.71 -13.67
N LEU A 69 -6.15 24.11 -13.46
CA LEU A 69 -7.38 24.44 -14.18
C LEU A 69 -8.13 25.65 -13.60
N GLY A 70 -7.64 26.28 -12.54
CA GLY A 70 -8.31 27.39 -11.85
C GLY A 70 -9.58 26.98 -11.08
N LYS A 71 -9.74 25.68 -10.78
CA LYS A 71 -10.95 25.13 -10.12
C LYS A 71 -10.79 24.92 -8.63
N SER A 72 -9.57 24.96 -8.12
CA SER A 72 -9.30 24.91 -6.68
C SER A 72 -8.42 26.07 -6.26
N GLN A 73 -8.64 26.57 -5.05
CA GLN A 73 -7.93 27.74 -4.50
C GLN A 73 -6.45 27.51 -4.19
N SER A 74 -6.04 26.25 -4.04
CA SER A 74 -4.65 25.88 -3.71
C SER A 74 -4.29 24.52 -4.29
N PRO A 75 -3.02 24.28 -4.68
CA PRO A 75 -2.54 22.95 -5.06
C PRO A 75 -2.31 22.02 -3.85
N SER A 76 -2.48 22.50 -2.62
CA SER A 76 -2.31 21.74 -1.37
C SER A 76 -3.64 21.24 -0.79
N MET A 77 -3.55 20.24 0.09
CA MET A 77 -4.64 19.76 0.93
C MET A 77 -4.16 19.56 2.37
N SER A 78 -5.08 19.77 3.31
CA SER A 78 -4.91 19.42 4.71
C SER A 78 -5.14 17.92 4.97
N THR A 79 -4.65 17.44 6.12
CA THR A 79 -4.94 16.07 6.61
C THR A 79 -6.43 15.81 6.79
N SER A 80 -7.20 16.81 7.25
CA SER A 80 -8.65 16.74 7.41
C SER A 80 -9.38 16.65 6.08
N GLU A 81 -8.98 17.44 5.08
CA GLU A 81 -9.56 17.34 3.73
C GLU A 81 -9.28 15.97 3.12
N LEU A 82 -8.03 15.51 3.20
CA LEU A 82 -7.64 14.19 2.70
C LEU A 82 -8.44 13.07 3.37
N SER A 83 -8.59 13.12 4.69
CA SER A 83 -9.43 12.17 5.44
C SER A 83 -10.88 12.18 4.93
N GLY A 84 -11.47 13.37 4.76
CA GLY A 84 -12.83 13.52 4.26
C GLY A 84 -13.04 13.01 2.83
N PHE A 85 -12.14 13.33 1.90
CA PHE A 85 -12.27 12.92 0.50
C PHE A 85 -11.94 11.44 0.26
N THR A 86 -10.95 10.92 0.98
CA THR A 86 -10.49 9.53 0.79
C THR A 86 -11.33 8.53 1.60
N GLY A 87 -11.87 8.95 2.75
CA GLY A 87 -12.47 8.07 3.75
C GLY A 87 -11.42 7.33 4.61
N VAL A 88 -10.15 7.68 4.49
CA VAL A 88 -9.05 7.09 5.28
C VAL A 88 -8.95 7.82 6.61
N GLU A 89 -8.79 7.07 7.69
CA GLU A 89 -8.69 7.64 9.03
C GLU A 89 -7.47 8.57 9.17
N SER A 90 -7.62 9.66 9.94
CA SER A 90 -6.65 10.78 10.02
C SER A 90 -5.24 10.37 10.49
N SER A 91 -5.11 9.41 11.41
CA SER A 91 -3.80 8.87 11.81
C SER A 91 -3.16 8.07 10.69
N THR A 92 -3.95 7.32 9.92
CA THR A 92 -3.47 6.60 8.72
C THR A 92 -3.06 7.59 7.63
N VAL A 93 -3.85 8.65 7.39
CA VAL A 93 -3.50 9.73 6.47
C VAL A 93 -2.16 10.35 6.86
N SER A 94 -1.98 10.68 8.14
CA SER A 94 -0.75 11.26 8.64
C SER A 94 0.45 10.34 8.43
N ALA A 95 0.32 9.05 8.74
CA ALA A 95 1.38 8.06 8.52
C ALA A 95 1.74 7.90 7.04
N ARG A 96 0.75 7.83 6.14
CA ARG A 96 1.00 7.73 4.70
C ARG A 96 1.60 9.00 4.11
N LEU A 97 1.22 10.17 4.63
CA LEU A 97 1.83 11.44 4.22
C LEU A 97 3.30 11.51 4.62
N THR A 98 3.67 11.03 5.81
CA THR A 98 5.09 10.91 6.18
C THR A 98 5.85 10.05 5.17
N GLU A 99 5.32 8.88 4.80
CA GLU A 99 5.95 8.03 3.79
C GLU A 99 6.09 8.69 2.41
N LEU A 100 5.06 9.44 1.98
CA LEU A 100 5.10 10.17 0.71
C LEU A 100 6.08 11.36 0.74
N VAL A 101 6.25 11.99 1.91
CA VAL A 101 7.23 13.06 2.11
C VAL A 101 8.65 12.49 2.13
N ASP A 102 8.86 11.39 2.84
CA ASP A 102 10.15 10.71 2.90
C ASP A 102 10.58 10.20 1.52
N ALA A 103 9.62 9.76 0.69
CA ALA A 103 9.84 9.38 -0.70
C ALA A 103 9.97 10.58 -1.67
N GLY A 104 9.76 11.81 -1.22
CA GLY A 104 9.83 13.03 -2.03
C GLY A 104 8.64 13.29 -2.97
N SER A 105 7.71 12.34 -3.11
CA SER A 105 6.51 12.47 -3.94
C SER A 105 5.56 13.57 -3.45
N VAL A 106 5.61 13.91 -2.16
CA VAL A 106 4.80 14.96 -1.53
C VAL A 106 5.69 15.91 -0.74
N LYS A 107 5.30 17.18 -0.68
CA LYS A 107 5.96 18.22 0.14
C LYS A 107 4.99 18.73 1.19
N LYS A 108 5.50 18.95 2.41
CA LYS A 108 4.77 19.69 3.46
C LYS A 108 4.94 21.18 3.19
N VAL A 109 3.84 21.88 2.91
CA VAL A 109 3.83 23.30 2.51
C VAL A 109 3.25 24.22 3.59
N GLY A 110 2.73 23.64 4.68
CA GLY A 110 2.22 24.37 5.84
C GLY A 110 2.14 23.48 7.09
N LYS A 111 1.58 23.99 8.19
CA LYS A 111 1.53 23.28 9.48
C LYS A 111 0.90 21.87 9.37
N SER A 112 -0.10 21.75 8.51
CA SER A 112 -0.85 20.51 8.24
C SER A 112 -1.24 20.36 6.77
N GLU A 113 -0.54 21.06 5.87
CA GLU A 113 -0.83 21.09 4.44
C GLU A 113 0.26 20.42 3.62
N PHE A 114 -0.19 19.69 2.61
CA PHE A 114 0.63 18.83 1.78
C PHE A 114 0.28 19.04 0.31
N ALA A 115 1.29 19.04 -0.56
CA ALA A 115 1.12 19.17 -2.00
C ALA A 115 1.94 18.07 -2.70
N ILE A 116 1.44 17.54 -3.81
CA ILE A 116 2.24 16.65 -4.66
C ILE A 116 3.47 17.42 -5.18
N ASN A 117 4.59 16.73 -5.33
CA ASN A 117 5.78 17.28 -5.96
C ASN A 117 5.68 17.09 -7.49
N PRO A 118 5.52 18.17 -8.31
CA PRO A 118 5.31 18.02 -9.75
C PRO A 118 6.45 17.27 -10.45
N TYR A 119 7.69 17.44 -9.99
CA TYR A 119 8.87 16.79 -10.56
C TYR A 119 8.95 15.28 -10.31
N LEU A 120 8.22 14.75 -9.33
CA LEU A 120 8.17 13.30 -9.01
C LEU A 120 6.76 12.72 -9.18
N MET A 121 5.84 13.52 -9.73
CA MET A 121 4.45 13.09 -9.91
C MET A 121 4.32 12.01 -10.98
N ASN A 122 5.13 12.07 -12.03
CA ASN A 122 5.15 11.06 -13.10
C ASN A 122 5.53 9.68 -12.58
N ASP A 123 6.57 9.59 -11.74
CA ASP A 123 7.01 8.34 -11.11
C ASP A 123 5.94 7.78 -10.18
N PHE A 124 5.31 8.65 -9.38
CA PHE A 124 4.22 8.26 -8.49
C PHE A 124 3.00 7.73 -9.26
N LEU A 125 2.58 8.41 -10.33
CA LEU A 125 1.43 7.98 -11.13
C LEU A 125 1.72 6.66 -11.85
N GLU A 126 2.96 6.45 -12.28
CA GLU A 126 3.42 5.20 -12.86
C GLU A 126 3.39 4.07 -11.83
N GLU A 127 3.96 4.28 -10.64
CA GLU A 127 3.91 3.33 -9.51
C GLU A 127 2.48 2.86 -9.23
N VAL A 128 1.53 3.81 -9.14
CA VAL A 128 0.11 3.52 -8.89
C VAL A 128 -0.53 2.78 -10.06
N SER A 129 -0.12 3.06 -11.30
CA SER A 129 -0.63 2.39 -12.49
C SER A 129 -0.12 0.95 -12.64
N SER A 130 1.16 0.68 -12.30
CA SER A 130 1.79 -0.63 -12.43
C SER A 130 1.21 -1.68 -11.48
N VAL A 131 0.50 -1.26 -10.42
CA VAL A 131 -0.30 -2.16 -9.57
C VAL A 131 -1.43 -2.83 -10.38
N ARG A 132 -1.85 -2.26 -11.52
CA ARG A 132 -2.83 -2.86 -12.45
C ARG A 132 -2.25 -3.91 -13.38
N GLU A 133 -0.94 -3.84 -13.67
CA GLU A 133 -0.25 -4.74 -14.61
C GLU A 133 0.23 -6.05 -14.00
N LYS A 134 -0.27 -6.42 -12.82
CA LYS A 134 -0.20 -7.81 -12.37
C LYS A 134 -1.53 -8.51 -12.62
N PRO A 135 -1.91 -8.84 -13.88
CA PRO A 135 -2.91 -9.85 -14.09
C PRO A 135 -2.33 -11.18 -13.60
N ALA A 136 -3.15 -11.89 -12.83
CA ALA A 136 -2.98 -13.31 -12.60
C ALA A 136 -2.82 -14.01 -13.95
N ALA A 137 -1.60 -14.44 -14.29
CA ALA A 137 -1.39 -15.43 -15.31
C ALA A 137 -1.39 -16.82 -14.64
N PRO A 138 -2.12 -17.79 -15.22
CA PRO A 138 -2.25 -19.14 -14.69
C PRO A 138 -0.92 -19.86 -14.84
N GLN A 139 -0.40 -20.47 -13.76
CA GLN A 139 0.72 -21.38 -13.90
C GLN A 139 0.20 -22.71 -14.50
N PRO A 140 0.72 -23.13 -15.67
CA PRO A 140 0.36 -24.39 -16.29
C PRO A 140 0.95 -25.56 -15.51
N ALA A 141 0.20 -26.67 -15.51
CA ALA A 141 0.62 -27.95 -14.98
C ALA A 141 1.75 -28.58 -15.84
N THR A 142 2.86 -28.96 -15.19
CA THR A 142 3.73 -30.14 -15.46
C THR A 142 4.91 -30.03 -14.48
N ALA A 143 4.98 -30.87 -13.44
CA ALA A 143 5.57 -32.21 -13.45
C ALA A 143 7.10 -32.23 -13.65
N SER A 144 7.78 -32.52 -12.52
CA SER A 144 8.97 -33.37 -12.35
C SER A 144 10.39 -32.78 -12.48
N GLN A 145 11.06 -32.86 -11.31
CA GLN A 145 12.48 -33.25 -11.06
C GLN A 145 13.59 -32.27 -11.49
N GLU A 146 14.76 -32.17 -10.85
CA GLU A 146 15.39 -32.49 -9.55
C GLU A 146 16.82 -31.93 -9.69
N GLY A 147 17.45 -31.44 -8.62
CA GLY A 147 18.85 -31.00 -8.60
C GLY A 147 19.01 -29.62 -7.93
N ASP A 148 19.23 -29.55 -6.62
CA ASP A 148 20.56 -29.47 -5.97
C ASP A 148 21.19 -28.07 -6.19
N SER A 149 21.52 -27.22 -5.22
CA SER A 149 21.78 -27.39 -3.79
C SER A 149 21.77 -26.02 -3.06
N ALA A 150 21.56 -26.09 -1.74
CA ALA A 150 22.05 -25.20 -0.67
C ALA A 150 21.63 -23.71 -0.59
N GLN A 151 20.71 -23.40 0.34
CA GLN A 151 21.03 -22.74 1.62
C GLN A 151 19.80 -22.59 2.53
N GLY A 152 19.86 -23.31 3.66
CA GLY A 152 19.08 -23.22 4.92
C GLY A 152 17.82 -22.35 4.99
N GLN A 153 16.67 -22.90 4.57
CA GLN A 153 15.34 -22.45 4.99
C GLN A 153 14.85 -23.32 6.16
N ALA A 154 14.43 -22.67 7.26
CA ALA A 154 13.71 -23.31 8.35
C ALA A 154 12.38 -23.95 7.84
N PRO A 155 11.91 -25.04 8.46
CA PRO A 155 11.12 -26.07 7.80
C PRO A 155 9.71 -25.60 7.42
N ARG A 156 9.35 -25.83 6.15
CA ARG A 156 7.98 -25.77 5.62
C ARG A 156 7.16 -26.92 6.24
N SER A 157 6.76 -26.78 7.50
CA SER A 157 5.74 -27.65 8.07
C SER A 157 4.38 -27.24 7.50
N SER A 158 3.75 -28.21 6.81
CA SER A 158 2.36 -28.24 6.36
C SER A 158 1.47 -27.21 7.08
N GLN A 159 1.10 -26.15 6.36
CA GLN A 159 0.14 -25.16 6.86
C GLN A 159 -1.18 -25.88 7.14
N PRO A 160 -1.83 -25.63 8.28
CA PRO A 160 -3.07 -26.33 8.63
C PRO A 160 -4.20 -25.81 7.73
N GLU A 161 -4.94 -26.74 7.14
CA GLU A 161 -6.23 -26.46 6.55
C GLU A 161 -7.24 -26.32 7.69
N ILE A 162 -7.85 -25.15 7.79
CA ILE A 162 -8.89 -24.84 8.76
C ILE A 162 -10.16 -24.46 8.00
N GLY A 163 -11.32 -24.77 8.59
CA GLY A 163 -12.61 -24.43 7.99
C GLY A 163 -12.76 -22.93 7.70
N LYS A 164 -13.77 -22.57 6.91
CA LYS A 164 -14.11 -21.17 6.65
C LYS A 164 -14.87 -20.61 7.86
N PHE A 165 -14.38 -19.51 8.41
CA PHE A 165 -15.04 -18.82 9.52
C PHE A 165 -15.42 -17.41 9.10
N GLU A 166 -16.65 -16.98 9.43
CA GLU A 166 -17.13 -15.62 9.15
C GLU A 166 -16.51 -14.58 10.10
N SER A 167 -16.00 -15.03 11.25
CA SER A 167 -15.47 -14.20 12.34
C SER A 167 -13.96 -14.40 12.50
N VAL A 168 -13.20 -13.29 12.52
CA VAL A 168 -11.75 -13.26 12.75
C VAL A 168 -11.38 -13.94 14.07
N THR A 169 -12.21 -13.73 15.10
CA THR A 169 -12.02 -14.27 16.44
C THR A 169 -12.06 -15.79 16.42
N ASP A 170 -13.07 -16.36 15.76
CA ASP A 170 -13.25 -17.81 15.70
C ASP A 170 -12.20 -18.45 14.79
N ALA A 171 -11.83 -17.78 13.70
CA ALA A 171 -10.74 -18.20 12.83
C ALA A 171 -9.41 -18.33 13.59
N ILE A 172 -9.04 -17.30 14.37
CA ILE A 172 -7.77 -17.28 15.13
C ILE A 172 -7.77 -18.34 16.23
N LEU A 173 -8.88 -18.53 16.94
CA LEU A 173 -8.96 -19.50 18.02
C LEU A 173 -8.94 -20.94 17.52
N ASN A 174 -9.64 -21.24 16.41
CA ASN A 174 -9.59 -22.56 15.79
C ASN A 174 -8.20 -22.84 15.20
N LEU A 175 -7.57 -21.83 14.59
CA LEU A 175 -6.22 -21.95 14.07
C LEU A 175 -5.21 -22.24 15.19
N LEU A 176 -5.23 -21.45 16.27
CA LEU A 176 -4.29 -21.62 17.38
C LEU A 176 -4.62 -22.84 18.27
N GLY A 177 -5.87 -23.32 18.24
CA GLY A 177 -6.29 -24.57 18.89
C GLY A 177 -5.89 -25.84 18.13
N SER A 178 -5.51 -25.71 16.85
CA SER A 178 -5.03 -26.84 16.04
C SER A 178 -3.66 -27.35 16.52
N PRO A 179 -3.24 -28.57 16.11
CA PRO A 179 -1.89 -29.08 16.39
C PRO A 179 -0.77 -28.11 15.99
N TRP A 180 -0.99 -27.29 14.95
CA TRP A 180 -0.05 -26.27 14.48
C TRP A 180 0.09 -25.08 15.44
N GLY A 181 -0.97 -24.72 16.16
CA GLY A 181 -1.01 -23.61 17.11
C GLY A 181 -0.51 -23.94 18.52
N LYS A 182 -0.19 -25.22 18.78
CA LYS A 182 0.40 -25.66 20.06
C LYS A 182 1.76 -25.06 20.34
N THR A 183 2.49 -24.68 19.31
CA THR A 183 3.73 -23.90 19.43
C THR A 183 3.43 -22.41 19.28
N PRO A 184 4.05 -21.50 20.06
CA PRO A 184 3.78 -20.07 19.97
C PRO A 184 4.04 -19.52 18.56
N ARG A 185 3.10 -18.75 18.02
CA ARG A 185 3.15 -18.20 16.65
C ARG A 185 3.14 -16.68 16.60
N ASP A 186 3.92 -16.12 15.70
CA ASP A 186 3.88 -14.70 15.39
C ASP A 186 2.61 -14.35 14.61
N TRP A 187 2.15 -13.11 14.74
CA TRP A 187 0.96 -12.64 14.04
C TRP A 187 1.07 -12.76 12.52
N ARG A 188 2.28 -12.67 11.94
CA ARG A 188 2.52 -12.86 10.50
C ARG A 188 2.31 -14.30 10.07
N GLU A 189 2.72 -15.26 10.90
CA GLU A 189 2.50 -16.69 10.65
C GLU A 189 0.99 -16.99 10.67
N ILE A 190 0.28 -16.44 11.67
CA ILE A 190 -1.17 -16.58 11.81
C ILE A 190 -1.86 -15.99 10.57
N GLN A 191 -1.46 -14.80 10.14
CA GLN A 191 -2.04 -14.17 8.97
C GLN A 191 -1.76 -14.92 7.67
N ALA A 192 -0.56 -15.46 7.50
CA ALA A 192 -0.21 -16.25 6.32
C ALA A 192 -1.12 -17.48 6.19
N VAL A 193 -1.42 -18.16 7.29
CA VAL A 193 -2.32 -19.32 7.29
C VAL A 193 -3.77 -18.92 7.05
N LEU A 194 -4.23 -17.79 7.62
CA LEU A 194 -5.59 -17.28 7.33
C LEU A 194 -5.74 -16.97 5.83
N ARG A 195 -4.75 -16.31 5.22
CA ARG A 195 -4.74 -16.03 3.78
C ARG A 195 -4.70 -17.31 2.95
N HIS A 196 -3.93 -18.32 3.35
CA HIS A 196 -3.88 -19.63 2.70
C HIS A 196 -5.26 -20.31 2.70
N ASN A 197 -6.02 -20.18 3.79
CA ASN A 197 -7.37 -20.70 3.91
C ASN A 197 -8.45 -19.76 3.31
N SER A 198 -8.05 -18.84 2.42
CA SER A 198 -8.93 -17.86 1.77
C SER A 198 -9.67 -16.92 2.74
N MET A 199 -9.21 -16.79 3.98
CA MET A 199 -9.73 -15.86 4.97
C MET A 199 -8.95 -14.54 4.91
N LEU A 200 -9.49 -13.59 4.16
CA LEU A 200 -8.87 -12.30 3.88
C LEU A 200 -9.25 -11.28 4.95
N PHE A 201 -8.51 -11.30 6.06
CA PHE A 201 -8.62 -10.28 7.10
C PHE A 201 -7.45 -9.29 7.02
N SER A 202 -7.73 -8.02 7.30
CA SER A 202 -6.70 -6.98 7.34
C SER A 202 -5.69 -7.23 8.47
N ASP A 203 -4.46 -6.76 8.30
CA ASP A 203 -3.41 -6.84 9.33
C ASP A 203 -3.88 -6.23 10.66
N GLY A 204 -4.61 -5.10 10.60
CA GLY A 204 -5.21 -4.43 11.74
C GLY A 204 -6.32 -5.26 12.42
N SER A 205 -7.13 -5.97 11.64
CA SER A 205 -8.16 -6.86 12.16
C SER A 205 -7.54 -8.06 12.88
N VAL A 206 -6.47 -8.66 12.34
CA VAL A 206 -5.77 -9.80 12.97
C VAL A 206 -5.04 -9.35 14.23
N THR A 207 -4.22 -8.29 14.15
CA THR A 207 -3.45 -7.77 15.30
C THR A 207 -4.33 -7.17 16.40
N GLY A 208 -5.42 -6.50 16.03
CA GLY A 208 -6.45 -6.00 16.95
C GLY A 208 -7.17 -7.14 17.67
N THR A 209 -7.59 -8.18 16.94
CA THR A 209 -8.24 -9.37 17.52
C THR A 209 -7.27 -10.15 18.42
N LEU A 210 -6.01 -10.31 18.04
CA LEU A 210 -4.99 -10.93 18.90
C LEU A 210 -4.78 -10.14 20.21
N SER A 211 -4.78 -8.80 20.12
CA SER A 211 -4.69 -7.92 21.29
C SER A 211 -5.92 -8.05 22.20
N LEU A 212 -7.11 -8.15 21.62
CA LEU A 212 -8.37 -8.37 22.33
C LEU A 212 -8.42 -9.75 23.00
N LEU A 213 -7.98 -10.80 22.31
CA LEU A 213 -7.93 -12.16 22.81
C LEU A 213 -6.92 -12.36 23.94
N TRP A 214 -5.79 -11.65 23.89
CA TRP A 214 -4.84 -11.60 25.00
C TRP A 214 -5.43 -10.88 26.22
N LYS A 215 -6.06 -9.70 26.03
CA LYS A 215 -6.71 -8.94 27.12
C LYS A 215 -7.85 -9.73 27.80
N SER A 216 -8.59 -10.51 27.03
CA SER A 216 -9.66 -11.38 27.52
C SER A 216 -9.17 -12.73 28.08
N LYS A 217 -7.85 -12.91 28.24
CA LYS A 217 -7.19 -14.11 28.78
C LYS A 217 -7.46 -15.40 27.99
N ARG A 218 -7.87 -15.29 26.72
CA ARG A 218 -8.08 -16.44 25.82
C ARG A 218 -6.81 -16.85 25.09
N LEU A 219 -5.82 -15.96 25.00
CA LEU A 219 -4.48 -16.23 24.47
C LEU A 219 -3.40 -15.82 25.47
N ARG A 220 -2.31 -16.59 25.52
CA ARG A 220 -1.04 -16.20 26.14
C ARG A 220 -0.17 -15.49 25.12
N ARG A 221 0.53 -14.45 25.58
CA ARG A 221 1.48 -13.68 24.77
C ARG A 221 2.89 -13.85 25.34
N ILE A 222 3.79 -14.40 24.53
CA ILE A 222 5.19 -14.65 24.90
C ILE A 222 6.04 -13.65 24.13
N LYS A 223 6.91 -12.92 24.84
CA LYS A 223 7.83 -11.97 24.23
C LYS A 223 9.08 -12.71 23.77
N GLU A 224 9.39 -12.65 22.48
CA GLU A 224 10.59 -13.24 21.90
C GLU A 224 11.30 -12.18 21.06
N GLY A 225 12.45 -11.70 21.55
CA GLY A 225 13.20 -10.60 20.95
C GLY A 225 12.38 -9.31 20.84
N ARG A 226 12.15 -8.86 19.59
CA ARG A 226 11.38 -7.65 19.26
C ARG A 226 9.91 -7.93 18.89
N SER A 227 9.48 -9.20 18.94
CA SER A 227 8.17 -9.67 18.51
C SER A 227 7.40 -10.36 19.65
N PHE A 228 6.09 -10.50 19.45
CA PHE A 228 5.22 -11.24 20.35
C PHE A 228 4.66 -12.46 19.65
N LYS A 229 4.79 -13.61 20.30
CA LYS A 229 4.17 -14.85 19.87
C LYS A 229 2.93 -15.14 20.70
N TYR A 230 1.94 -15.76 20.07
CA TYR A 230 0.62 -16.03 20.63
C TYR A 230 0.38 -17.53 20.67
N GLN A 231 -0.28 -17.98 21.73
CA GLN A 231 -0.66 -19.37 21.98
C GLN A 231 -2.00 -19.40 22.72
N VAL A 232 -2.83 -20.41 22.52
CA VAL A 232 -4.07 -20.59 23.31
C VAL A 232 -3.70 -20.76 24.79
N ALA A 233 -4.48 -20.11 25.67
CA ALA A 233 -4.21 -20.08 27.10
C ALA A 233 -4.46 -21.39 27.83
#